data_AF-A0A1S2M3T6-F1
#
_entry.id   AF-A0A1S2M3T6-F1
#
_cell.length_a   1.000
_cell.length_b   1.000
_cell.length_c   1.000
_cell.angle_alpha   90.00
_cell.angle_beta   90.00
_cell.angle_gamma   90.00
#
_symmetry.space_group_name_H-M   'P 1'
#
loop_
_entity.id
_entity.type
_entity.pdbx_description
1 polymer ?
#
loop_
_entity_poly.entity_id
_entity_poly.type
_entity_poly.pdbx_seq_one_letter_code
_entity_poly.pdbx_strand_id
1 'polypeptide(L)'
;MIEFQPVSQAFFIEMLEQLLVKEIEEQSKNIISKMQNEYFCDPFDFLSKIKQKNYSYWEKMKDGWEGDGGRFQNAMFHVTAQVKIRQYMNKERML
;
A
#
# COMPACT_ATOMS: atom_id res chain seq x y z
N MET A 1 0.88 -32.82 25.66
CA MET A 1 0.08 -32.76 24.43
C MET A 1 -0.49 -31.36 24.35
N ILE A 2 -0.29 -30.65 23.24
CA ILE A 2 -0.92 -29.34 23.03
C ILE A 2 -2.23 -29.62 22.31
N GLU A 3 -3.36 -29.37 22.96
CA GLU A 3 -4.68 -29.45 22.32
C GLU A 3 -4.86 -28.23 21.42
N PHE A 4 -5.02 -28.48 20.12
CA PHE A 4 -5.46 -27.45 19.18
C PHE A 4 -6.97 -27.29 19.33
N GLN A 5 -7.39 -26.14 19.86
CA GLN A 5 -8.80 -25.77 19.88
C GLN A 5 -9.25 -25.45 18.44
N PRO A 6 -10.42 -25.94 17.99
CA PRO A 6 -10.92 -25.63 16.66
C PRO A 6 -11.26 -24.14 16.57
N VAL A 7 -10.60 -23.44 15.65
CA VAL A 7 -10.84 -22.04 15.35
C VAL A 7 -11.98 -21.94 14.33
N SER A 8 -12.91 -21.00 14.52
CA SER A 8 -13.99 -20.78 13.55
C SER A 8 -13.41 -20.29 12.21
N GLN A 9 -14.04 -20.69 11.11
CA GLN A 9 -13.60 -20.25 9.77
C GLN A 9 -13.59 -18.71 9.64
N ALA A 10 -14.57 -18.04 10.23
CA ALA A 10 -14.65 -16.58 10.25
C ALA A 10 -13.44 -15.95 10.95
N PHE A 11 -13.08 -16.45 12.14
CA PHE A 11 -11.92 -15.95 12.88
C PHE A 11 -10.62 -16.20 12.11
N PHE A 12 -10.47 -17.37 11.48
CA PHE A 12 -9.29 -17.67 10.67
C PHE A 12 -9.13 -16.71 9.48
N ILE A 13 -10.23 -16.39 8.80
CA ILE A 13 -10.23 -15.42 7.69
C ILE A 13 -9.84 -14.03 8.21
N GLU A 14 -10.42 -13.57 9.31
CA GLU A 14 -10.07 -12.28 9.90
C GLU A 14 -8.59 -12.20 10.26
N MET A 15 -8.03 -13.29 10.83
CA MET A 15 -6.60 -13.39 11.11
C MET A 15 -5.75 -13.24 9.84
N LEU A 16 -6.14 -13.91 8.75
CA LEU A 16 -5.46 -13.80 7.46
C LEU A 16 -5.57 -12.39 6.87
N GLU A 17 -6.74 -11.77 6.93
CA GLU A 17 -6.94 -10.38 6.49
C GLU A 17 -6.00 -9.42 7.22
N GLN A 18 -5.87 -9.56 8.55
CA GLN A 18 -4.98 -8.73 9.36
C GLN A 18 -3.49 -8.96 9.03
N LEU A 19 -3.09 -10.21 8.79
CA LEU A 19 -1.72 -10.52 8.38
C LEU A 19 -1.40 -9.92 7.00
N LEU A 20 -2.33 -10.01 6.06
CA LEU A 20 -2.17 -9.41 4.73
C LEU A 20 -2.12 -7.89 4.78
N VAL A 21 -2.93 -7.24 5.64
CA VAL A 21 -2.87 -5.79 5.86
C VAL A 21 -1.47 -5.37 6.25
N LYS A 22 -0.87 -6.03 7.25
CA LYS A 22 0.48 -5.70 7.73
C LYS A 22 1.53 -5.90 6.64
N GLU A 23 1.49 -7.04 5.94
CA GLU A 23 2.44 -7.37 4.88
C GLU A 23 2.39 -6.35 3.74
N ILE A 24 1.18 -5.98 3.29
CA ILE A 24 1.00 -5.01 2.21
C ILE A 24 1.53 -3.64 2.62
N GLU A 25 1.26 -3.20 3.85
CA GLU A 25 1.76 -1.93 4.37
C GLU A 25 3.29 -1.92 4.47
N GLU A 26 3.90 -2.99 4.98
CA GLU A 26 5.34 -3.13 5.10
C GLU A 26 6.03 -3.15 3.73
N GLN A 27 5.53 -3.95 2.79
CA GLN A 27 6.05 -3.97 1.42
C GLN A 27 5.94 -2.61 0.74
N SER A 28 4.80 -1.95 0.88
CA SER A 28 4.58 -0.61 0.31
C SER A 28 5.55 0.41 0.90
N LYS A 29 5.76 0.40 2.23
CA LYS A 29 6.75 1.27 2.91
C LYS A 29 8.17 0.98 2.42
N ASN A 30 8.52 -0.28 2.21
CA ASN A 30 9.82 -0.67 1.67
C ASN A 30 10.02 -0.15 0.24
N ILE A 31 9.01 -0.30 -0.63
CA ILE A 31 9.06 0.23 -2.00
C ILE A 31 9.24 1.76 -1.97
N ILE A 32 8.49 2.47 -1.12
CA ILE A 32 8.63 3.92 -0.94
C ILE A 32 10.04 4.30 -0.49
N SER A 33 10.59 3.59 0.50
CA SER A 33 11.96 3.81 0.95
C SER A 33 12.97 3.65 -0.18
N LYS A 34 12.83 2.61 -1.01
CA LYS A 34 13.72 2.39 -2.17
C LYS A 34 13.58 3.49 -3.22
N MET A 35 12.36 3.88 -3.56
CA MET A 35 12.11 4.98 -4.50
C MET A 35 12.74 6.29 -4.03
N GLN A 36 12.66 6.59 -2.73
CA GLN A 36 13.17 7.83 -2.17
C GLN A 36 14.69 7.82 -1.92
N ASN A 37 15.25 6.69 -1.46
CA ASN A 37 16.62 6.65 -0.92
C ASN A 37 17.62 5.85 -1.79
N GLU A 38 17.15 4.95 -2.65
CA GLU A 38 18.03 4.16 -3.52
C GLU A 38 17.98 4.68 -4.96
N TYR A 39 16.78 4.92 -5.48
CA TYR A 39 16.57 5.28 -6.89
C TYR A 39 16.31 6.76 -7.14
N PHE A 40 15.93 7.51 -6.10
CA PHE A 40 15.62 8.93 -6.15
C PHE A 40 14.62 9.30 -7.27
N CYS A 41 13.64 8.44 -7.51
CA CYS A 41 12.68 8.58 -8.61
C CYS A 41 11.26 8.25 -8.18
N ASP A 42 10.30 8.85 -8.89
CA ASP A 42 8.86 8.72 -8.73
C ASP A 42 8.26 7.90 -9.90
N PRO A 43 8.45 6.57 -9.90
CA PRO A 43 7.96 5.71 -10.98
C PRO A 43 6.43 5.62 -11.03
N PHE A 44 5.72 6.11 -10.01
CA PHE A 44 4.26 6.12 -9.92
C PHE A 44 3.63 7.46 -10.32
N ASP A 45 4.44 8.42 -10.75
CA ASP A 45 4.02 9.75 -11.21
C ASP A 45 3.10 10.47 -10.20
N PHE A 46 3.52 10.49 -8.92
CA PHE A 46 2.84 11.24 -7.88
C PHE A 46 2.84 12.74 -8.17
N LEU A 47 3.86 13.28 -8.84
CA LEU A 47 3.90 14.69 -9.23
C LEU A 47 2.70 15.10 -10.09
N SER A 48 2.27 14.27 -11.04
CA SER A 48 1.06 14.52 -11.83
C SER A 48 -0.21 14.53 -10.98
N LYS A 49 -0.30 13.69 -9.96
CA LYS A 49 -1.43 13.72 -9.01
C LYS A 49 -1.43 15.01 -8.18
N ILE A 50 -0.25 15.52 -7.81
CA ILE A 50 -0.11 16.81 -7.14
C ILE A 50 -0.59 17.93 -8.05
N LYS A 51 -0.21 17.93 -9.34
CA LYS A 51 -0.69 18.91 -10.33
C LYS A 51 -2.21 18.99 -10.40
N GLN A 52 -2.88 17.84 -10.40
CA GLN A 52 -4.34 17.75 -10.46
C GLN A 52 -5.01 18.29 -9.20
N LYS A 53 -4.41 18.07 -8.02
CA LYS A 53 -5.00 18.46 -6.73
C LYS A 53 -4.63 19.87 -6.28
N ASN A 54 -3.42 20.32 -6.57
CA ASN A 54 -2.89 21.61 -6.16
C ASN A 54 -1.81 22.10 -7.13
N TYR A 55 -2.26 22.81 -8.17
CA TYR A 55 -1.39 23.33 -9.23
C TYR A 55 -0.33 24.30 -8.72
N SER A 56 -0.68 25.21 -7.79
CA SER A 56 0.27 26.20 -7.27
C SER A 56 1.40 25.55 -6.49
N TYR A 57 1.08 24.50 -5.71
CA TYR A 57 2.11 23.71 -5.04
C TYR A 57 2.96 22.92 -6.04
N TRP A 58 2.32 22.27 -7.02
CA TRP A 58 3.04 21.60 -8.11
C TRP A 58 4.04 22.52 -8.81
N GLU A 59 3.65 23.75 -9.14
CA GLU A 59 4.51 24.70 -9.85
C GLU A 59 5.80 25.02 -9.08
N LYS A 60 5.76 25.00 -7.74
CA LYS A 60 6.93 25.21 -6.87
C LYS A 60 7.83 23.97 -6.75
N MET A 61 7.27 22.79 -7.02
CA MET A 61 7.90 21.49 -6.75
C MET A 61 8.39 20.79 -8.01
N LYS A 62 7.80 21.11 -9.17
CA LYS A 62 8.05 20.44 -10.45
C LYS A 62 9.52 20.42 -10.85
N ASP A 63 10.23 21.53 -10.62
CA ASP A 63 11.62 21.70 -11.02
C ASP A 63 12.53 21.16 -9.92
N GLY A 64 13.06 19.94 -10.06
CA GLY A 64 13.82 19.24 -9.02
C GLY A 64 12.94 18.36 -8.12
N TRP A 65 11.91 17.75 -8.70
CA TRP A 65 11.10 16.75 -8.01
C TRP A 65 11.90 15.47 -7.74
N GLU A 66 12.48 14.88 -8.78
CA GLU A 66 13.32 13.68 -8.73
C GLU A 66 14.83 14.02 -8.65
N GLY A 67 15.65 13.00 -8.48
CA GLY A 67 17.10 13.10 -8.35
C GLY A 67 17.57 13.10 -6.90
N ASP A 68 18.86 12.83 -6.68
CA ASP A 68 19.48 12.88 -5.35
C ASP A 68 19.37 14.30 -4.77
N GLY A 69 18.82 14.41 -3.56
CA GLY A 69 18.44 15.69 -2.94
C GLY A 69 17.16 16.31 -3.50
N GLY A 70 16.44 15.61 -4.39
CA GLY A 70 15.17 16.03 -4.95
C GLY A 70 14.06 16.12 -3.91
N ARG A 71 13.00 16.88 -4.21
CA ARG A 71 11.89 17.09 -3.26
C ARG A 71 11.11 15.80 -2.97
N PHE A 72 11.06 14.88 -3.92
CA PHE A 72 10.42 13.58 -3.77
C PHE A 72 11.02 12.74 -2.62
N GLN A 73 12.35 12.80 -2.44
CA GLN A 73 13.05 12.08 -1.39
C GLN A 73 12.53 12.42 0.02
N ASN A 74 12.08 13.67 0.23
CA ASN A 74 11.58 14.16 1.50
C ASN A 74 10.04 14.15 1.60
N ALA A 75 9.34 13.62 0.59
CA ALA A 75 7.89 13.55 0.61
C ALA A 75 7.39 12.58 1.69
N MET A 76 6.38 12.99 2.44
CA MET A 76 5.79 12.17 3.50
C MET A 76 4.69 11.28 2.93
N PHE A 77 4.84 9.96 3.07
CA PHE A 77 3.83 8.98 2.69
C PHE A 77 3.14 8.39 3.91
N HIS A 78 1.81 8.35 3.86
CA HIS A 78 1.00 7.58 4.80
C HIS A 78 0.36 6.41 4.05
N VAL A 79 0.69 5.18 4.46
CA VAL A 79 0.22 3.95 3.82
C VAL A 79 -0.76 3.26 4.76
N THR A 80 -1.93 2.93 4.24
CA THR A 80 -2.94 2.11 4.90
C THR A 80 -3.46 1.05 3.94
N ALA A 81 -3.70 -0.16 4.44
CA ALA A 81 -4.30 -1.24 3.66
C ALA A 81 -5.66 -1.66 4.23
N GLN A 82 -6.56 -2.06 3.34
CA GLN A 82 -7.82 -2.70 3.70
C GLN A 82 -7.96 -3.98 2.88
N VAL A 83 -8.05 -5.12 3.55
CA VAL A 83 -8.11 -6.43 2.90
C VAL A 83 -9.41 -7.11 3.27
N LYS A 84 -10.07 -7.69 2.25
CA LYS A 84 -11.23 -8.58 2.42
C LYS A 84 -11.06 -9.82 1.57
N ILE A 85 -11.09 -10.99 2.21
CA ILE A 85 -11.05 -12.28 1.51
C ILE A 85 -12.47 -12.65 1.11
N ARG A 86 -12.74 -12.66 -0.20
CA ARG A 86 -14.01 -13.12 -0.74
C ARG A 86 -13.98 -14.63 -0.94
N GLN A 87 -14.86 -15.34 -0.25
CA GLN A 87 -15.14 -16.74 -0.54
C GLN A 87 -16.30 -16.81 -1.53
N TYR A 88 -16.00 -17.08 -2.80
CA TYR A 88 -17.01 -17.52 -3.75
C TYR A 88 -17.32 -18.99 -3.45
N MET A 89 -18.31 -19.24 -2.58
CA MET A 89 -19.01 -20.52 -2.63
C MET A 89 -19.76 -20.54 -3.95
N ASN A 90 -19.35 -21.38 -4.90
CA ASN A 90 -20.13 -21.67 -6.10
C ASN A 90 -21.53 -22.09 -5.63
N LYS A 91 -22.51 -21.19 -5.74
CA LYS A 91 -23.95 -21.50 -5.57
C LYS A 91 -24.49 -22.30 -6.77
N GLU A 92 -23.63 -23.06 -7.46
CA GLU A 92 -24.01 -23.99 -8.51
C GLU A 92 -24.19 -25.37 -7.88
N ARG A 93 -25.33 -25.57 -7.20
CA ARG A 93 -26.03 -26.85 -6.94
C ARG A 93 -27.04 -26.64 -5.80
N MET A 94 -28.10 -25.90 -6.06
CA MET A 94 -29.43 -26.12 -5.49
C MET A 94 -30.47 -25.48 -6.42
N LEU A 95 -30.57 -26.02 -7.64
CA LEU A 95 -31.77 -25.98 -8.46
C LEU A 95 -32.08 -27.43 -8.84
#